data_AF-A0A7C7APJ0-F1
#
_entry.id   AF-A0A7C7APJ0-F1
#
_cell.length_a   1.000
_cell.length_b   1.000
_cell.length_c   1.000
_cell.angle_alpha   90.00
_cell.angle_beta   90.00
_cell.angle_gamma   90.00
#
_symmetry.space_group_name_H-M   'P 1'
#
loop_
_entity.id
_entity.type
_entity.pdbx_description
1 polymer ?
#
loop_
_entity_poly.entity_id
_entity_poly.type
_entity_poly.pdbx_seq_one_letter_code
_entity_poly.pdbx_strand_id
1 'polypeptide(L)'
;MKKTFKILSLSMVAFMLMTMICGCGDGSNVTSTTGKPGFPDYLSSGTEGDFEYDQYKSYITITKYIGKDVDVTVPDKIKDTPVTTIEDRAFANDSNKSIIHSVTLPNTISNLDTSSFYNSRFLENIQISPDNKSYKSVDGVLYSYDMKQLVGFPENSSITEFTVPEGVTTIDNSRFAFCANLTKLTFPSTLKVVSDFSFHGATGLTELTFPEGMEEIGACAFFRCTGLTKITYPSTIKTIGENSFVGCSNLKTIEGFAGTAAETSATTIGATFVDLTE
;
A
#
# COMPACT_ATOMS: atom_id res chain seq x y z
N MET A 1 6.57 8.76 -48.29
CA MET A 1 7.54 7.88 -47.60
C MET A 1 6.85 7.30 -46.37
N LYS A 2 6.67 5.97 -46.33
CA LYS A 2 6.13 5.24 -45.18
C LYS A 2 7.21 5.14 -44.11
N LYS A 3 6.91 5.49 -42.86
CA LYS A 3 7.60 4.93 -41.69
C LYS A 3 6.54 4.48 -40.69
N THR A 4 6.28 3.19 -40.77
CA THR A 4 5.63 2.38 -39.74
C THR A 4 6.52 2.40 -38.50
N PHE A 5 5.95 2.66 -37.32
CA PHE A 5 6.55 2.22 -36.06
C PHE A 5 5.55 1.36 -35.30
N LYS A 6 6.08 0.21 -34.89
CA LYS A 6 5.39 -0.96 -34.35
C LYS A 6 5.38 -0.85 -32.82
N ILE A 7 4.29 -1.35 -32.25
CA ILE A 7 3.94 -1.46 -30.84
C ILE A 7 5.02 -2.20 -30.03
N LEU A 8 5.22 -1.79 -28.76
CA LEU A 8 5.66 -2.64 -27.65
C LEU A 8 4.77 -2.36 -26.44
N SER A 9 4.34 -3.44 -25.81
CA SER A 9 3.28 -3.60 -24.81
C SER A 9 3.56 -2.92 -23.46
N LEU A 10 2.51 -2.33 -22.87
CA LEU A 10 2.39 -2.15 -21.42
C LEU A 10 1.08 -2.79 -20.97
N SER A 11 1.18 -3.52 -19.86
CA SER A 11 0.20 -4.46 -19.33
C SER A 11 -1.16 -3.83 -19.00
N MET A 12 -2.17 -4.62 -19.30
CA MET A 12 -3.58 -4.44 -19.01
C MET A 12 -3.84 -4.59 -17.49
N VAL A 13 -3.62 -3.55 -16.69
CA VAL A 13 -4.21 -3.39 -15.35
C VAL A 13 -4.39 -1.89 -15.06
N ALA A 14 -5.59 -1.39 -15.29
CA ALA A 14 -6.13 -0.23 -14.59
C ALA A 14 -7.62 -0.51 -14.43
N PHE A 15 -7.92 -1.21 -13.33
CA PHE A 15 -9.27 -1.60 -12.96
C PHE A 15 -10.09 -0.35 -12.66
N MET A 16 -11.34 -0.42 -13.08
CA MET A 16 -12.35 0.62 -13.04
C MET A 16 -12.53 1.15 -11.61
N LEU A 17 -12.48 2.47 -11.47
CA LEU A 17 -12.88 3.22 -10.27
C LEU A 17 -14.28 2.78 -9.86
N MET A 18 -14.41 1.92 -8.84
CA MET A 18 -15.70 1.56 -8.24
C MET A 18 -15.81 2.29 -6.91
N THR A 19 -16.40 3.48 -6.95
CA THR A 19 -16.99 4.11 -5.78
C THR A 19 -18.15 3.22 -5.30
N MET A 20 -17.93 2.36 -4.31
CA MET A 20 -19.03 1.75 -3.59
C MET A 20 -19.53 2.70 -2.50
N ILE A 21 -20.68 3.29 -2.84
CA ILE A 21 -21.67 3.83 -1.94
C ILE A 21 -22.02 2.76 -0.88
N CYS A 22 -22.08 3.21 0.37
CA CYS A 22 -22.63 2.51 1.53
C CYS A 22 -23.92 1.73 1.17
N GLY A 23 -23.93 0.41 1.39
CA GLY A 23 -25.11 -0.43 1.21
C GLY A 23 -25.56 -1.05 2.53
N CYS A 24 -26.45 -0.34 3.25
CA CYS A 24 -27.35 -0.94 4.24
C CYS A 24 -28.67 -1.34 3.56
N GLY A 25 -29.17 -2.55 3.84
CA GLY A 25 -30.54 -3.04 3.54
C GLY A 25 -30.82 -3.36 2.06
N ASP A 26 -31.60 -4.35 1.66
CA ASP A 26 -32.59 -5.18 2.34
C ASP A 26 -32.76 -6.50 1.58
N GLY A 27 -33.27 -7.53 2.27
CA GLY A 27 -33.51 -8.85 1.71
C GLY A 27 -34.58 -8.87 0.62
N SER A 28 -34.25 -9.46 -0.53
CA SER A 28 -35.20 -10.11 -1.41
C SER A 28 -34.51 -11.18 -2.25
N ASN A 29 -35.01 -12.41 -2.16
CA ASN A 29 -34.61 -13.54 -3.01
C ASN A 29 -34.88 -13.23 -4.49
N VAL A 30 -33.83 -13.22 -5.30
CA VAL A 30 -33.91 -13.37 -6.77
C VAL A 30 -32.92 -14.44 -7.19
N THR A 31 -33.43 -15.60 -7.61
CA THR A 31 -32.68 -16.61 -8.35
C THR A 31 -32.57 -16.18 -9.81
N SER A 32 -31.37 -15.80 -10.26
CA SER A 32 -31.04 -15.60 -11.68
C SER A 32 -29.54 -15.79 -11.89
N THR A 33 -29.21 -16.76 -12.74
CA THR A 33 -27.86 -17.15 -13.16
C THR A 33 -27.15 -16.06 -13.99
N THR A 34 -25.82 -15.98 -13.81
CA THR A 34 -24.74 -15.41 -14.66
C THR A 34 -24.56 -13.89 -14.75
N GLY A 35 -23.48 -13.40 -14.11
CA GLY A 35 -22.70 -12.21 -14.51
C GLY A 35 -22.68 -11.05 -13.51
N LYS A 36 -21.50 -10.73 -12.95
CA LYS A 36 -21.23 -9.42 -12.32
C LYS A 36 -21.10 -8.40 -13.46
N PRO A 37 -21.86 -7.28 -13.49
CA PRO A 37 -21.79 -6.31 -14.59
C PRO A 37 -20.35 -5.84 -14.85
N GLY A 38 -19.90 -5.93 -16.11
CA GLY A 38 -18.51 -5.65 -16.49
C GLY A 38 -17.57 -6.86 -16.45
N PHE A 39 -18.03 -8.03 -15.98
CA PHE A 39 -17.21 -9.24 -15.81
C PHE A 39 -17.85 -10.46 -16.51
N PRO A 40 -17.69 -10.60 -17.84
CA PRO A 40 -18.35 -11.66 -18.62
C PRO A 40 -17.84 -13.08 -18.33
N ASP A 41 -16.72 -13.21 -17.62
CA ASP A 41 -16.12 -14.50 -17.25
C ASP A 41 -16.38 -14.90 -15.79
N TYR A 42 -17.16 -14.10 -15.05
CA TYR A 42 -17.57 -14.42 -13.68
C TYR A 42 -18.49 -15.65 -13.66
N LEU A 43 -18.19 -16.59 -12.75
CA LEU A 43 -18.96 -17.82 -12.59
C LEU A 43 -19.80 -17.81 -11.31
N SER A 44 -19.16 -17.60 -10.16
CA SER A 44 -19.81 -17.66 -8.84
C SER A 44 -18.93 -17.04 -7.77
N SER A 45 -19.51 -16.74 -6.60
CA SER A 45 -18.76 -16.53 -5.36
C SER A 45 -18.94 -17.72 -4.42
N GLY A 46 -18.08 -17.83 -3.42
CA GLY A 46 -18.20 -18.86 -2.41
C GLY A 46 -17.21 -18.73 -1.28
N THR A 47 -17.20 -19.75 -0.44
CA THR A 47 -16.26 -19.92 0.67
C THR A 47 -15.64 -21.30 0.57
N GLU A 48 -14.32 -21.39 0.70
CA GLU A 48 -13.57 -22.64 0.78
C GLU A 48 -12.58 -22.52 1.94
N GLY A 49 -12.78 -23.35 2.98
CA GLY A 49 -12.04 -23.19 4.24
C GLY A 49 -12.25 -21.79 4.84
N ASP A 50 -11.14 -21.10 5.08
CA ASP A 50 -11.11 -19.78 5.70
C ASP A 50 -11.14 -18.61 4.69
N PHE A 51 -11.41 -18.88 3.41
CA PHE A 51 -11.35 -17.88 2.35
C PHE A 51 -12.71 -17.71 1.66
N GLU A 52 -13.20 -16.47 1.63
CA GLU A 52 -14.23 -16.04 0.69
C GLU A 52 -13.56 -15.67 -0.64
N TYR A 53 -14.22 -16.02 -1.75
CA TYR A 53 -13.65 -15.87 -3.07
C TYR A 53 -14.69 -15.60 -4.16
N ASP A 54 -14.24 -14.95 -5.23
CA ASP A 54 -14.93 -14.83 -6.52
C ASP A 54 -14.23 -15.75 -7.53
N GLN A 55 -15.01 -16.58 -8.23
CA GLN A 55 -14.54 -17.50 -9.26
C GLN A 55 -14.88 -17.01 -10.65
N TYR A 56 -13.87 -17.05 -11.52
CA TYR A 56 -13.96 -16.76 -12.94
C TYR A 56 -13.59 -18.01 -13.73
N LYS A 57 -13.82 -18.00 -15.05
CA LYS A 57 -13.58 -19.16 -15.93
C LYS A 57 -12.19 -19.78 -15.81
N SER A 58 -11.15 -18.99 -15.56
CA SER A 58 -9.76 -19.43 -15.56
C SER A 58 -8.99 -19.14 -14.27
N TYR A 59 -9.58 -18.44 -13.31
CA TYR A 59 -8.90 -18.04 -12.08
C TYR A 59 -9.87 -17.77 -10.93
N ILE A 60 -9.31 -17.72 -9.73
CA ILE A 60 -9.99 -17.31 -8.51
C ILE A 60 -9.32 -16.08 -7.92
N THR A 61 -10.17 -15.20 -7.39
CA THR A 61 -9.78 -14.07 -6.58
C THR A 61 -10.18 -14.30 -5.13
N ILE A 62 -9.24 -14.18 -4.19
CA ILE A 62 -9.56 -14.13 -2.76
C ILE A 62 -10.09 -12.75 -2.44
N THR A 63 -11.32 -12.69 -1.96
CA THR A 63 -11.99 -11.44 -1.60
C THR A 63 -11.90 -11.17 -0.10
N LYS A 64 -11.77 -12.22 0.72
CA LYS A 64 -11.66 -12.08 2.17
C LYS A 64 -11.09 -13.31 2.85
N TYR A 65 -10.27 -13.09 3.88
CA TYR A 65 -9.93 -14.07 4.90
C TYR A 65 -10.90 -13.95 6.08
N ILE A 66 -11.55 -15.06 6.44
CA ILE A 66 -12.54 -15.14 7.52
C ILE A 66 -12.12 -16.11 8.63
N GLY A 67 -10.93 -16.70 8.52
CA GLY A 67 -10.38 -17.63 9.49
C GLY A 67 -9.92 -16.98 10.78
N LYS A 68 -9.29 -17.80 11.62
CA LYS A 68 -8.78 -17.40 12.94
C LYS A 68 -7.29 -17.68 13.12
N ASP A 69 -6.65 -18.26 12.10
CA ASP A 69 -5.24 -18.57 12.14
C ASP A 69 -4.43 -17.27 12.12
N VAL A 70 -3.34 -17.29 12.88
CA VAL A 70 -2.37 -16.18 12.92
C VAL A 70 -1.35 -16.31 11.79
N ASP A 71 -1.12 -17.53 11.30
CA ASP A 71 -0.22 -17.84 10.19
C ASP A 71 -1.03 -18.40 9.02
N VAL A 72 -1.30 -17.56 8.03
CA VAL A 72 -2.23 -17.87 6.95
C VAL A 72 -1.47 -18.31 5.71
N THR A 73 -1.82 -19.48 5.17
CA THR A 73 -1.32 -19.93 3.86
C THR A 73 -2.45 -19.88 2.84
N VAL A 74 -2.29 -19.07 1.80
CA VAL A 74 -3.26 -18.99 0.71
C VAL A 74 -3.07 -20.20 -0.22
N PRO A 75 -4.13 -20.95 -0.54
CA PRO A 75 -4.02 -22.11 -1.42
C PRO A 75 -3.68 -21.68 -2.86
N ASP A 76 -2.91 -22.49 -3.58
CA ASP A 76 -2.59 -22.25 -4.99
C ASP A 76 -3.81 -22.44 -5.91
N LYS A 77 -4.79 -23.24 -5.46
CA LYS A 77 -6.03 -23.53 -6.17
C LYS A 77 -7.21 -23.67 -5.21
N ILE A 78 -8.39 -23.33 -5.70
CA ILE A 78 -9.68 -23.70 -5.10
C ILE A 78 -10.49 -24.41 -6.20
N LYS A 79 -10.98 -25.62 -5.93
CA LYS A 79 -11.75 -26.45 -6.89
C LYS A 79 -11.05 -26.57 -8.26
N ASP A 80 -9.77 -26.93 -8.23
CA ASP A 80 -8.86 -27.05 -9.38
C ASP A 80 -8.58 -25.76 -10.17
N THR A 81 -9.20 -24.64 -9.80
CA THR A 81 -8.99 -23.33 -10.43
C THR A 81 -7.90 -22.57 -9.69
N PRO A 82 -6.88 -22.03 -10.39
CA PRO A 82 -5.77 -21.35 -9.73
C PRO A 82 -6.23 -20.06 -9.04
N VAL A 83 -5.73 -19.83 -7.83
CA VAL A 83 -5.87 -18.56 -7.11
C VAL A 83 -4.80 -17.62 -7.63
N THR A 84 -5.20 -16.56 -8.34
CA THR A 84 -4.24 -15.65 -9.00
C THR A 84 -4.28 -14.23 -8.46
N THR A 85 -5.31 -13.91 -7.68
CA THR A 85 -5.59 -12.53 -7.28
C THR A 85 -5.99 -12.44 -5.82
N ILE A 86 -5.44 -11.46 -5.11
CA ILE A 86 -5.91 -11.03 -3.79
C ILE A 86 -6.49 -9.63 -3.95
N GLU A 87 -7.77 -9.47 -3.61
CA GLU A 87 -8.51 -8.22 -3.75
C GLU A 87 -8.23 -7.22 -2.62
N ASP A 88 -8.76 -6.01 -2.80
CA ASP A 88 -8.75 -4.94 -1.81
C ASP A 88 -9.19 -5.48 -0.44
N ARG A 89 -8.37 -5.18 0.58
CA ARG A 89 -8.67 -5.49 1.99
C ARG A 89 -8.93 -6.96 2.30
N ALA A 90 -8.55 -7.90 1.44
CA ALA A 90 -8.82 -9.32 1.65
C ALA A 90 -8.28 -9.85 3.00
N PHE A 91 -7.16 -9.30 3.50
CA PHE A 91 -6.58 -9.64 4.80
C PHE A 91 -6.72 -8.51 5.84
N ALA A 92 -7.45 -7.44 5.54
CA ALA A 92 -7.54 -6.26 6.38
C ALA A 92 -8.24 -6.52 7.72
N ASN A 93 -7.77 -5.86 8.78
CA ASN A 93 -8.38 -5.94 10.10
C ASN A 93 -9.53 -4.94 10.28
N ASP A 94 -10.65 -5.15 9.59
CA ASP A 94 -11.75 -4.18 9.63
C ASP A 94 -12.62 -4.27 10.89
N SER A 95 -12.42 -5.30 11.71
CA SER A 95 -13.24 -5.58 12.89
C SER A 95 -12.47 -5.75 14.21
N ASN A 96 -11.18 -5.41 14.24
CA ASN A 96 -10.26 -5.69 15.36
C ASN A 96 -10.21 -7.18 15.75
N LYS A 97 -10.58 -8.09 14.83
CA LYS A 97 -10.56 -9.55 15.04
C LYS A 97 -9.45 -10.25 14.27
N SER A 98 -8.92 -9.63 13.22
CA SER A 98 -7.79 -10.19 12.48
C SER A 98 -6.54 -10.05 13.35
N ILE A 99 -5.96 -11.19 13.68
CA ILE A 99 -4.75 -11.36 14.49
C ILE A 99 -3.65 -12.00 13.63
N ILE A 100 -3.69 -11.77 12.31
CA ILE A 100 -2.75 -12.39 11.38
C ILE A 100 -1.35 -11.82 11.63
N HIS A 101 -0.41 -12.69 11.94
CA HIS A 101 1.02 -12.41 12.09
C HIS A 101 1.78 -12.67 10.79
N SER A 102 1.39 -13.69 10.02
CA SER A 102 2.04 -13.98 8.74
C SER A 102 1.07 -14.41 7.65
N VAL A 103 1.40 -14.05 6.40
CA VAL A 103 0.70 -14.55 5.20
C VAL A 103 1.70 -15.15 4.23
N THR A 104 1.46 -16.38 3.79
CA THR A 104 2.21 -17.07 2.73
C THR A 104 1.37 -17.19 1.48
N LEU A 105 1.82 -16.54 0.41
CA LEU A 105 1.17 -16.49 -0.90
C LEU A 105 1.76 -17.55 -1.87
N PRO A 106 0.93 -18.19 -2.71
CA PRO A 106 1.38 -19.21 -3.66
C PRO A 106 2.06 -18.60 -4.91
N ASN A 107 2.71 -19.43 -5.72
CA ASN A 107 3.36 -18.99 -6.96
C ASN A 107 2.38 -18.55 -8.07
N THR A 108 1.10 -18.86 -7.90
CA THR A 108 0.02 -18.53 -8.85
C THR A 108 -0.43 -17.07 -8.76
N ILE A 109 -0.11 -16.37 -7.68
CA ILE A 109 -0.46 -14.95 -7.50
C ILE A 109 0.25 -14.11 -8.57
N SER A 110 -0.55 -13.41 -9.36
CA SER A 110 -0.06 -12.50 -10.41
C SER A 110 -0.68 -11.11 -10.31
N ASN A 111 -1.65 -10.91 -9.42
CA ASN A 111 -2.26 -9.62 -9.14
C ASN A 111 -2.54 -9.47 -7.64
N LEU A 112 -2.13 -8.35 -7.06
CA LEU A 112 -2.29 -8.01 -5.65
C LEU A 112 -2.76 -6.58 -5.55
N ASP A 113 -3.90 -6.37 -4.89
CA ASP A 113 -4.32 -5.02 -4.57
C ASP A 113 -3.37 -4.40 -3.53
N THR A 114 -3.04 -3.12 -3.72
CA THR A 114 -2.16 -2.34 -2.83
C THR A 114 -2.63 -2.29 -1.38
N SER A 115 -3.93 -2.45 -1.14
CA SER A 115 -4.59 -2.42 0.17
C SER A 115 -5.02 -3.80 0.65
N SER A 116 -4.57 -4.88 0.00
CA SER A 116 -4.88 -6.27 0.39
C SER A 116 -4.55 -6.59 1.86
N PHE A 117 -3.54 -5.93 2.43
CA PHE A 117 -3.12 -6.06 3.84
C PHE A 117 -3.40 -4.82 4.70
N TYR A 118 -4.28 -3.91 4.27
CA TYR A 118 -4.55 -2.67 4.99
C TYR A 118 -4.98 -2.88 6.45
N ASN A 119 -4.46 -2.08 7.38
CA ASN A 119 -4.77 -2.13 8.82
C ASN A 119 -4.48 -3.50 9.44
N SER A 120 -3.56 -4.28 8.88
CA SER A 120 -3.13 -5.57 9.44
C SER A 120 -2.10 -5.37 10.55
N ARG A 121 -2.53 -4.77 11.66
CA ARG A 121 -1.66 -4.27 12.75
C ARG A 121 -0.82 -5.32 13.50
N PHE A 122 -1.08 -6.61 13.28
CA PHE A 122 -0.29 -7.70 13.85
C PHE A 122 0.60 -8.36 12.80
N LEU A 123 0.47 -7.99 11.53
CA LEU A 123 1.19 -8.61 10.42
C LEU A 123 2.66 -8.24 10.52
N GLU A 124 3.48 -9.25 10.78
CA GLU A 124 4.93 -9.18 10.88
C GLU A 124 5.61 -9.55 9.57
N ASN A 125 4.95 -10.41 8.77
CA ASN A 125 5.59 -11.07 7.64
C ASN A 125 4.64 -11.37 6.46
N ILE A 126 5.02 -10.93 5.26
CA ILE A 126 4.40 -11.33 4.00
C ILE A 126 5.42 -12.15 3.19
N GLN A 127 5.09 -13.42 2.95
CA GLN A 127 5.87 -14.33 2.12
C GLN A 127 5.15 -14.64 0.82
N ILE A 128 5.93 -14.86 -0.23
CA ILE A 128 5.43 -15.41 -1.48
C ILE A 128 6.35 -16.54 -1.94
N SER A 129 5.78 -17.56 -2.56
CA SER A 129 6.54 -18.70 -3.07
C SER A 129 7.74 -18.24 -3.90
N PRO A 130 8.94 -18.84 -3.72
CA PRO A 130 10.14 -18.45 -4.46
C PRO A 130 10.04 -18.69 -5.98
N ASP A 131 9.09 -19.52 -6.41
CA ASP A 131 8.82 -19.78 -7.84
C ASP A 131 7.87 -18.74 -8.46
N ASN A 132 7.39 -17.77 -7.69
CA ASN A 132 6.53 -16.71 -8.20
C ASN A 132 7.29 -15.83 -9.21
N LYS A 133 6.63 -15.52 -10.33
CA LYS A 133 7.23 -14.78 -11.45
C LYS A 133 6.92 -13.28 -11.44
N SER A 134 5.97 -12.86 -10.62
CA SER A 134 5.48 -11.48 -10.55
C SER A 134 6.01 -10.74 -9.32
N TYR A 135 6.23 -11.45 -8.22
CA TYR A 135 6.55 -10.90 -6.91
C TYR A 135 7.67 -11.67 -6.24
N LYS A 136 8.30 -11.03 -5.26
CA LYS A 136 9.33 -11.63 -4.42
C LYS A 136 9.22 -11.08 -3.00
N SER A 137 9.36 -11.96 -2.00
CA SER A 137 9.50 -11.55 -0.60
C SER A 137 10.98 -11.49 -0.20
N VAL A 138 11.36 -10.45 0.54
CA VAL A 138 12.67 -10.31 1.17
C VAL A 138 12.44 -9.76 2.57
N ASP A 139 12.91 -10.49 3.59
CA ASP A 139 12.76 -10.13 5.01
C ASP A 139 11.31 -9.80 5.42
N GLY A 140 10.35 -10.52 4.85
CA GLY A 140 8.91 -10.35 5.11
C GLY A 140 8.26 -9.16 4.41
N VAL A 141 9.01 -8.41 3.60
CA VAL A 141 8.50 -7.33 2.75
C VAL A 141 8.28 -7.87 1.34
N LEU A 142 7.17 -7.48 0.71
CA LEU A 142 6.78 -7.94 -0.62
C LEU A 142 7.11 -6.88 -1.68
N TYR A 143 7.73 -7.32 -2.77
CA TYR A 143 8.17 -6.50 -3.90
C TYR A 143 7.65 -7.04 -5.22
N SER A 144 7.69 -6.22 -6.27
CA SER A 144 7.72 -6.73 -7.64
C SER A 144 8.96 -7.61 -7.83
N TYR A 145 8.89 -8.58 -8.74
CA TYR A 145 9.99 -9.52 -8.97
C TYR A 145 11.30 -8.82 -9.37
N ASP A 146 11.20 -7.71 -10.11
CA ASP A 146 12.34 -6.88 -10.52
C ASP A 146 12.86 -5.93 -9.43
N MET A 147 12.27 -5.97 -8.23
CA MET A 147 12.62 -5.14 -7.07
C MET A 147 12.46 -3.63 -7.28
N LYS A 148 11.71 -3.19 -8.31
CA LYS A 148 11.48 -1.77 -8.59
C LYS A 148 10.24 -1.19 -7.93
N GLN A 149 9.37 -2.05 -7.39
CA GLN A 149 8.19 -1.63 -6.66
C GLN A 149 8.17 -2.31 -5.29
N LEU A 150 7.94 -1.51 -4.27
CA LEU A 150 7.41 -2.01 -3.02
C LEU A 150 5.94 -2.38 -3.28
N VAL A 151 5.51 -3.57 -2.86
CA VAL A 151 4.13 -4.05 -3.08
C VAL A 151 3.39 -4.19 -1.75
N GLY A 152 4.07 -4.63 -0.69
CA GLY A 152 3.48 -4.74 0.64
C GLY A 152 4.55 -4.63 1.73
N PHE A 153 4.24 -3.88 2.79
CA PHE A 153 5.08 -3.76 3.98
C PHE A 153 4.23 -4.15 5.21
N PRO A 154 4.68 -5.11 6.04
CA PRO A 154 3.93 -5.52 7.23
C PRO A 154 3.91 -4.41 8.31
N GLU A 155 2.72 -4.04 8.81
CA GLU A 155 2.57 -2.94 9.77
C GLU A 155 3.28 -3.20 11.11
N ASN A 156 3.33 -4.47 11.54
CA ASN A 156 4.03 -4.92 12.75
C ASN A 156 5.41 -5.52 12.46
N SER A 157 6.00 -5.21 11.29
CA SER A 157 7.34 -5.69 10.96
C SER A 157 8.34 -5.36 12.08
N SER A 158 9.28 -6.27 12.34
CA SER A 158 10.42 -6.02 13.23
C SER A 158 11.48 -5.10 12.61
N ILE A 159 11.29 -4.67 11.36
CA ILE A 159 12.21 -3.79 10.63
C ILE A 159 12.22 -2.40 11.27
N THR A 160 13.39 -1.98 11.77
CA THR A 160 13.58 -0.65 12.38
C THR A 160 14.16 0.37 11.42
N GLU A 161 14.89 -0.08 10.39
CA GLU A 161 15.45 0.76 9.34
C GLU A 161 15.11 0.16 7.96
N PHE A 162 14.61 1.00 7.05
CA PHE A 162 14.24 0.56 5.71
C PHE A 162 14.75 1.52 4.63
N THR A 163 15.17 0.95 3.50
CA THR A 163 15.51 1.71 2.28
C THR A 163 14.52 1.33 1.21
N VAL A 164 13.72 2.29 0.77
CA VAL A 164 12.80 2.08 -0.35
C VAL A 164 13.62 1.86 -1.63
N PRO A 165 13.30 0.84 -2.46
CA PRO A 165 14.10 0.52 -3.64
C PRO A 165 14.21 1.66 -4.66
N GLU A 166 15.37 1.75 -5.32
CA GLU A 166 15.57 2.70 -6.42
C GLU A 166 14.66 2.36 -7.61
N GLY A 167 14.06 3.40 -8.20
CA GLY A 167 13.04 3.28 -9.26
C GLY A 167 11.61 3.44 -8.75
N VAL A 168 11.38 3.37 -7.43
CA VAL A 168 10.08 3.70 -6.84
C VAL A 168 9.83 5.20 -6.97
N THR A 169 8.82 5.57 -7.74
CA THR A 169 8.43 6.98 -7.95
C THR A 169 7.31 7.43 -7.02
N THR A 170 6.56 6.51 -6.44
CA THR A 170 5.42 6.79 -5.56
C THR A 170 5.44 5.86 -4.35
N ILE A 171 5.25 6.41 -3.15
CA ILE A 171 4.83 5.62 -1.99
C ILE A 171 3.31 5.56 -2.01
N ASP A 172 2.76 4.36 -2.23
CA ASP A 172 1.32 4.16 -2.35
C ASP A 172 0.56 4.48 -1.05
N ASN A 173 -0.76 4.60 -1.19
CA ASN A 173 -1.66 4.87 -0.09
C ASN A 173 -1.45 3.88 1.06
N SER A 174 -1.35 4.42 2.28
CA SER A 174 -1.21 3.62 3.52
C SER A 174 -0.05 2.62 3.58
N ARG A 175 0.94 2.68 2.67
CA ARG A 175 1.98 1.63 2.57
C ARG A 175 2.81 1.42 3.84
N PHE A 176 3.06 2.48 4.60
CA PHE A 176 3.73 2.45 5.89
C PHE A 176 2.82 2.94 7.02
N ALA A 177 1.50 2.83 6.85
CA ALA A 177 0.56 3.17 7.90
C ALA A 177 0.80 2.27 9.12
N PHE A 178 0.68 2.86 10.31
CA PHE A 178 0.82 2.19 11.61
C PHE A 178 2.14 1.45 11.85
N CYS A 179 3.17 1.67 11.02
CA CYS A 179 4.51 1.10 11.18
C CYS A 179 5.22 1.69 12.41
N ALA A 180 4.91 1.15 13.60
CA ALA A 180 5.36 1.68 14.89
C ALA A 180 6.83 1.33 15.20
N ASN A 181 7.37 0.26 14.60
CA ASN A 181 8.76 -0.16 14.81
C ASN A 181 9.74 0.52 13.84
N LEU A 182 9.26 1.04 12.71
CA LEU A 182 10.10 1.67 11.69
C LEU A 182 10.56 3.05 12.19
N THR A 183 11.82 3.15 12.57
CA THR A 183 12.41 4.37 13.14
C THR A 183 13.12 5.25 12.11
N LYS A 184 13.64 4.63 11.05
CA LYS A 184 14.41 5.30 10.00
C LYS A 184 14.01 4.78 8.63
N LEU A 185 13.81 5.72 7.71
CA LEU A 185 13.41 5.43 6.35
C LEU A 185 14.27 6.24 5.39
N THR A 186 14.85 5.56 4.41
CA THR A 186 15.61 6.18 3.32
C THR A 186 14.80 6.08 2.03
N PHE A 187 14.51 7.23 1.42
CA PHE A 187 13.82 7.31 0.13
C PHE A 187 14.80 7.23 -1.05
N PRO A 188 14.40 6.65 -2.20
CA PRO A 188 15.22 6.63 -3.40
C PRO A 188 15.26 8.01 -4.05
N SER A 189 16.28 8.26 -4.87
CA SER A 189 16.42 9.53 -5.60
C SER A 189 15.32 9.77 -6.64
N THR A 190 14.62 8.69 -7.02
CA THR A 190 13.54 8.68 -8.01
C THR A 190 12.16 8.99 -7.44
N LEU A 191 12.02 9.12 -6.11
CA LEU A 191 10.72 9.36 -5.49
C LEU A 191 10.15 10.74 -5.89
N LYS A 192 8.89 10.74 -6.31
CA LYS A 192 8.15 11.95 -6.73
C LYS A 192 6.98 12.26 -5.82
N VAL A 193 6.28 11.23 -5.35
CA VAL A 193 5.01 11.37 -4.64
C VAL A 193 4.99 10.50 -3.39
N VAL A 194 4.57 11.08 -2.27
CA VAL A 194 4.08 10.32 -1.12
C VAL A 194 2.57 10.50 -1.11
N SER A 195 1.82 9.41 -1.27
CA SER A 195 0.36 9.49 -1.45
C SER A 195 -0.39 9.63 -0.11
N ASP A 196 -1.71 9.59 -0.19
CA ASP A 196 -2.59 9.81 0.96
C ASP A 196 -2.38 8.72 2.02
N PHE A 197 -2.36 9.13 3.29
CA PHE A 197 -2.19 8.24 4.45
C PHE A 197 -0.93 7.35 4.44
N SER A 198 0.03 7.53 3.53
CA SER A 198 1.17 6.61 3.35
C SER A 198 1.96 6.30 4.63
N PHE A 199 2.04 7.22 5.58
CA PHE A 199 2.69 7.07 6.88
C PHE A 199 1.73 7.30 8.06
N HIS A 200 0.42 7.23 7.83
CA HIS A 200 -0.58 7.49 8.87
C HIS A 200 -0.32 6.67 10.14
N GLY A 201 -0.09 7.33 11.27
CA GLY A 201 0.18 6.65 12.55
C GLY A 201 1.51 5.91 12.62
N ALA A 202 2.48 6.18 11.74
CA ALA A 202 3.84 5.65 11.82
C ALA A 202 4.59 6.30 13.00
N THR A 203 4.27 5.88 14.22
CA THR A 203 4.73 6.52 15.46
C THR A 203 6.20 6.28 15.78
N GLY A 204 6.85 5.32 15.11
CA GLY A 204 8.28 5.03 15.29
C GLY A 204 9.20 5.98 14.54
N LEU A 205 8.75 6.56 13.42
CA LEU A 205 9.59 7.43 12.58
C LEU A 205 9.95 8.71 13.33
N THR A 206 11.24 9.01 13.39
CA THR A 206 11.78 10.15 14.16
C THR A 206 12.24 11.31 13.27
N GLU A 207 12.92 11.00 12.17
CA GLU A 207 13.39 11.98 11.21
C GLU A 207 13.13 11.50 9.79
N LEU A 208 12.86 12.44 8.89
CA LEU A 208 12.70 12.18 7.46
C LEU A 208 13.46 13.22 6.63
N THR A 209 14.15 12.75 5.61
CA THR A 209 14.77 13.59 4.58
C THR A 209 14.15 13.22 3.25
N PHE A 210 13.38 14.13 2.67
CA PHE A 210 12.80 13.93 1.35
C PHE A 210 13.86 14.13 0.27
N PRO A 211 13.88 13.29 -0.78
CA PRO A 211 14.91 13.36 -1.81
C PRO A 211 14.65 14.53 -2.76
N GLU A 212 15.74 15.06 -3.34
CA GLU A 212 15.64 16.08 -4.39
C GLU A 212 14.76 15.61 -5.55
N GLY A 213 13.96 16.53 -6.08
CA GLY A 213 13.03 16.24 -7.16
C GLY A 213 11.70 15.63 -6.71
N MET A 214 11.47 15.38 -5.41
CA MET A 214 10.15 15.04 -4.88
C MET A 214 9.20 16.25 -4.99
N GLU A 215 7.96 16.03 -5.39
CA GLU A 215 7.03 17.09 -5.79
C GLU A 215 5.76 17.18 -4.92
N GLU A 216 5.30 16.06 -4.36
CA GLU A 216 3.97 15.99 -3.74
C GLU A 216 3.95 15.15 -2.45
N ILE A 217 3.26 15.69 -1.45
CA ILE A 217 2.86 15.01 -0.21
C ILE A 217 1.33 14.99 -0.17
N GLY A 218 0.72 13.81 -0.12
CA GLY A 218 -0.73 13.59 -0.12
C GLY A 218 -1.41 13.99 1.19
N ALA A 219 -2.74 14.00 1.17
CA ALA A 219 -3.57 14.31 2.32
C ALA A 219 -3.38 13.29 3.43
N CYS A 220 -3.32 13.79 4.67
CA CYS A 220 -3.09 12.96 5.86
C CYS A 220 -1.84 12.05 5.81
N ALA A 221 -0.89 12.30 4.89
CA ALA A 221 0.25 11.41 4.65
C ALA A 221 1.03 11.05 5.91
N PHE A 222 1.27 12.00 6.82
CA PHE A 222 1.95 11.81 8.11
C PHE A 222 1.01 12.05 9.30
N PHE A 223 -0.29 11.90 9.12
CA PHE A 223 -1.26 12.16 10.19
C PHE A 223 -0.96 11.28 11.41
N ARG A 224 -0.85 11.91 12.59
CA ARG A 224 -0.50 11.26 13.87
C ARG A 224 0.84 10.52 13.86
N CYS A 225 1.83 10.96 13.07
CA CYS A 225 3.22 10.55 13.25
C CYS A 225 3.83 11.20 14.49
N THR A 226 3.46 10.72 15.68
CA THR A 226 3.87 11.34 16.95
C THR A 226 5.35 11.19 17.28
N GLY A 227 6.07 10.27 16.65
CA GLY A 227 7.52 10.13 16.81
C GLY A 227 8.33 11.17 16.05
N LEU A 228 7.74 11.78 15.01
CA LEU A 228 8.47 12.61 14.06
C LEU A 228 8.86 13.93 14.72
N THR A 229 10.17 14.19 14.80
CA THR A 229 10.73 15.39 15.42
C THR A 229 11.29 16.38 14.42
N LYS A 230 11.77 15.89 13.27
CA LYS A 230 12.43 16.69 12.23
C LYS A 230 12.07 16.20 10.84
N ILE A 231 11.87 17.15 9.92
CA ILE A 231 11.78 16.86 8.49
C ILE A 231 12.70 17.79 7.72
N THR A 232 13.44 17.25 6.77
CA THR A 232 14.24 18.00 5.80
C THR A 232 13.55 17.93 4.43
N TYR A 233 13.18 19.10 3.90
CA TYR A 233 12.50 19.27 2.62
C TYR A 233 13.50 19.61 1.50
N PRO A 234 13.35 19.03 0.29
CA PRO A 234 13.96 19.59 -0.91
C PRO A 234 13.23 20.87 -1.33
N SER A 235 13.85 21.65 -2.20
CA SER A 235 13.24 22.86 -2.78
C SER A 235 12.07 22.55 -3.74
N THR A 236 11.91 21.29 -4.15
CA THR A 236 11.04 20.89 -5.27
C THR A 236 9.61 20.53 -4.89
N ILE A 237 9.27 20.48 -3.60
CA ILE A 237 7.90 20.16 -3.16
C ILE A 237 6.96 21.30 -3.56
N LYS A 238 5.91 20.96 -4.32
CA LYS A 238 4.92 21.89 -4.88
C LYS A 238 3.59 21.83 -4.15
N THR A 239 3.19 20.63 -3.74
CA THR A 239 1.87 20.35 -3.18
C THR A 239 2.00 19.59 -1.87
N ILE A 240 1.26 20.06 -0.86
CA ILE A 240 1.10 19.38 0.43
C ILE A 240 -0.40 19.28 0.68
N GLY A 241 -0.87 18.05 0.89
CA GLY A 241 -2.26 17.74 1.13
C GLY A 241 -2.77 18.29 2.45
N GLU A 242 -4.09 18.31 2.59
CA GLU A 242 -4.73 18.73 3.82
C GLU A 242 -4.38 17.77 4.96
N ASN A 243 -4.16 18.31 6.15
CA ASN A 243 -3.92 17.56 7.38
C ASN A 243 -2.69 16.62 7.35
N SER A 244 -1.76 16.77 6.39
CA SER A 244 -0.62 15.87 6.24
C SER A 244 0.23 15.73 7.50
N PHE A 245 0.33 16.77 8.33
CA PHE A 245 1.12 16.76 9.58
C PHE A 245 0.26 16.96 10.84
N VAL A 246 -1.07 16.84 10.75
CA VAL A 246 -1.93 16.97 11.92
C VAL A 246 -1.68 15.82 12.89
N GLY A 247 -1.48 16.15 14.17
CA GLY A 247 -1.16 15.18 15.21
C GLY A 247 0.32 14.77 15.28
N CYS A 248 1.21 15.37 14.48
CA CYS A 248 2.67 15.24 14.65
C CYS A 248 3.15 16.08 15.83
N SER A 249 2.73 15.73 17.05
CA SER A 249 2.89 16.56 18.25
C SER A 249 4.34 16.83 18.66
N ASN A 250 5.30 16.04 18.18
CA ASN A 250 6.73 16.21 18.48
C ASN A 250 7.52 16.87 17.33
N LEU A 251 6.87 17.18 16.20
CA LEU A 251 7.52 17.79 15.05
C LEU A 251 7.84 19.25 15.36
N LYS A 252 9.10 19.53 15.65
CA LYS A 252 9.58 20.82 16.14
C LYS A 252 10.50 21.52 15.17
N THR A 253 11.06 20.80 14.20
CA THR A 253 12.03 21.36 13.25
C THR A 253 11.66 20.97 11.84
N ILE A 254 11.58 21.97 10.96
CA ILE A 254 11.56 21.76 9.51
C ILE A 254 12.76 22.48 8.93
N GLU A 255 13.58 21.73 8.20
CA GLU A 255 14.73 22.24 7.46
C GLU A 255 14.39 22.31 5.97
N GLY A 256 14.86 23.34 5.28
CA GLY A 256 14.64 23.52 3.86
C GLY A 256 15.13 24.88 3.39
N PHE A 257 14.61 25.36 2.26
CA PHE A 257 15.03 26.65 1.68
C PHE A 257 13.96 27.71 1.86
N ALA A 258 14.34 28.94 2.18
CA ALA A 258 13.40 30.07 2.27
C ALA A 258 12.59 30.25 0.98
N GLY A 259 11.32 30.66 1.12
CA GLY A 259 10.38 30.85 0.03
C GLY A 259 9.79 29.56 -0.55
N THR A 260 10.06 28.40 0.05
CA THR A 260 9.54 27.10 -0.41
C THR A 260 8.43 26.55 0.49
N ALA A 261 7.91 25.37 0.14
CA ALA A 261 6.93 24.65 0.94
C ALA A 261 7.43 24.32 2.36
N ALA A 262 8.75 24.26 2.59
CA ALA A 262 9.34 24.03 3.90
C ALA A 262 8.98 25.15 4.89
N GLU A 263 9.19 26.41 4.52
CA GLU A 263 8.90 27.59 5.35
C GLU A 263 7.40 27.72 5.64
N THR A 264 6.56 27.47 4.63
CA THR A 264 5.11 27.49 4.77
C THR A 264 4.62 26.38 5.71
N SER A 265 5.20 25.17 5.59
CA SER A 265 4.88 24.04 6.47
C SER A 265 5.24 24.35 7.92
N ALA A 266 6.46 24.86 8.15
CA ALA A 266 6.94 25.22 9.48
C ALA A 266 6.01 26.22 10.16
N THR A 267 5.60 27.27 9.44
CA THR A 267 4.65 28.28 9.92
C THR A 267 3.30 27.67 10.26
N THR A 268 2.76 26.81 9.37
CA THR A 268 1.44 26.19 9.53
C THR A 268 1.34 25.30 10.76
N ILE A 269 2.40 24.55 11.06
CA ILE A 269 2.41 23.62 12.20
C ILE A 269 3.01 24.21 13.47
N GLY A 270 3.57 25.43 13.40
CA GLY A 270 4.27 26.08 14.52
C GLY A 270 5.64 25.46 14.86
N ALA A 271 6.33 24.90 13.86
CA ALA A 271 7.69 24.37 14.01
C ALA A 271 8.75 25.46 13.76
N THR A 272 9.95 25.26 14.31
CA THR A 272 11.13 26.05 13.97
C THR A 272 11.54 25.77 12.53
N PHE A 273 11.61 26.82 11.72
CA PHE A 273 12.21 26.75 10.39
C PHE A 273 13.72 26.96 10.48
N VAL A 274 14.48 26.09 9.82
CA VAL A 274 15.93 26.22 9.64
C VAL A 274 16.22 26.32 8.16
N ASP A 275 16.72 27.49 7.74
CA ASP A 275 17.10 27.73 6.36
C ASP A 275 18.44 27.05 6.05
N LEU A 276 18.49 26.38 4.89
CA LEU A 276 19.66 25.66 4.39
C LEU A 276 20.39 26.42 3.28
N THR A 277 20.01 27.68 2.99
CA THR A 277 20.83 28.56 2.16
C THR A 277 22.12 28.92 2.90
N GLU A 278 23.28 28.60 2.31
CA GLU A 278 24.59 29.08 2.78
C GLU A 278 24.73 30.61 2.69
#